data_AF-A0A7L9VUU9-F1
#
_entry.id   AF-A0A7L9VUU9-F1
#
_cell.length_a   1.000
_cell.length_b   1.000
_cell.length_c   1.000
_cell.angle_alpha   90.00
_cell.angle_beta   90.00
_cell.angle_gamma   90.00
#
_symmetry.space_group_name_H-M   'P 1'
#
loop_
_entity.id
_entity.type
_entity.pdbx_description
1 polymer ?
#
loop_
_entity_poly.entity_id
_entity_poly.type
_entity_poly.pdbx_seq_one_letter_code
_entity_poly.pdbx_strand_id
1 'polypeptide(L)'
;MDHRRQKAVMLLFEDELTDEEIAKSVQRSRFTLNNWKHDELFRAAQKQYQSLVVKIDYQSKAVKKLKELLDAKSEMVQLQSATTILKMAGMLSDNDTPELTQAKVRKANADARVAEARAKALEDNGADVEVLIDKMLTTIEHKDSEENAN
;
A
#
# COMPACT_ATOMS: atom_id res chain seq x y z
N MET A 1 -9.14 -6.91 -24.15
CA MET A 1 -7.88 -7.68 -24.04
C MET A 1 -8.05 -8.99 -24.81
N ASP A 2 -7.05 -9.45 -25.55
CA ASP A 2 -7.08 -10.72 -26.31
C ASP A 2 -7.09 -11.96 -25.37
N HIS A 3 -7.69 -13.06 -25.84
CA HIS A 3 -7.82 -14.33 -25.11
C HIS A 3 -6.46 -14.90 -24.68
N ARG A 4 -5.42 -14.75 -25.51
CA ARG A 4 -4.05 -15.19 -25.17
C ARG A 4 -3.46 -14.40 -24.01
N ARG A 5 -3.71 -13.09 -23.97
CA ARG A 5 -3.26 -12.22 -22.87
C ARG A 5 -4.03 -12.56 -21.59
N GLN A 6 -5.34 -12.80 -21.67
CA GLN A 6 -6.14 -13.26 -20.52
C GLN A 6 -5.62 -14.59 -19.97
N LYS A 7 -5.33 -15.57 -20.83
CA LYS A 7 -4.74 -16.85 -20.42
C LYS A 7 -3.38 -16.68 -19.75
N ALA A 8 -2.52 -15.81 -20.30
CA ALA A 8 -1.24 -15.49 -19.67
C ALA A 8 -1.40 -14.83 -18.29
N VAL A 9 -2.41 -13.98 -18.10
CA VAL A 9 -2.73 -13.38 -16.78
C VAL A 9 -3.07 -14.45 -15.75
N MET A 10 -3.87 -15.45 -16.12
CA MET A 10 -4.25 -16.54 -15.22
C MET A 10 -3.04 -17.40 -14.83
N LEU A 11 -2.24 -17.81 -15.81
CA LEU A 11 -1.06 -18.67 -15.57
C LEU A 11 0.04 -17.94 -14.77
N LEU A 12 0.22 -16.64 -15.01
CA LEU A 12 1.15 -15.82 -14.22
C LEU A 12 0.69 -15.63 -12.77
N PHE A 13 -0.60 -15.80 -12.49
CA PHE A 13 -1.11 -15.75 -11.13
C PHE A 13 -0.92 -17.08 -10.38
N GLU A 14 -1.07 -18.21 -11.09
CA GLU A 14 -0.87 -19.54 -10.52
C GLU A 14 0.58 -19.76 -10.05
N ASP A 15 1.55 -19.09 -10.69
CA ASP A 15 2.99 -19.12 -10.34
C ASP A 15 3.62 -20.53 -10.36
N GLU A 16 2.98 -21.48 -11.02
CA GLU A 16 3.44 -22.87 -11.16
C GLU A 16 4.32 -23.09 -12.40
N LEU A 17 4.29 -22.16 -13.36
CA LEU A 17 4.96 -22.27 -14.65
C LEU A 17 6.01 -21.17 -14.83
N THR A 18 7.12 -21.53 -15.47
CA THR A 18 8.11 -20.55 -15.89
C THR A 18 7.58 -19.66 -17.02
N ASP A 19 8.14 -18.46 -17.18
CA ASP A 19 7.80 -17.56 -18.29
C ASP A 19 7.91 -18.21 -19.67
N GLU A 20 8.83 -19.16 -19.84
CA GLU A 20 9.01 -19.91 -21.08
C GLU A 20 7.83 -20.87 -21.32
N GLU A 21 7.38 -21.57 -20.29
CA GLU A 21 6.23 -22.48 -20.35
C GLU A 21 4.91 -21.72 -20.54
N ILE A 22 4.75 -20.60 -19.83
CA ILE A 22 3.60 -19.72 -20.01
C ILE A 22 3.56 -19.20 -21.44
N ALA A 23 4.68 -18.69 -21.97
CA ALA A 23 4.76 -18.19 -23.33
C ALA A 23 4.41 -19.28 -24.36
N LYS A 24 4.93 -20.50 -24.19
CA LYS A 24 4.57 -21.66 -25.03
C LYS A 24 3.07 -21.98 -24.95
N SER A 25 2.48 -21.99 -23.76
CA SER A 25 1.06 -22.30 -23.53
C SER A 25 0.08 -21.31 -24.18
N VAL A 26 0.53 -20.07 -24.41
CA VAL A 26 -0.20 -19.00 -25.11
C VAL A 26 0.28 -18.80 -26.56
N GLN A 27 1.12 -19.72 -27.05
CA GLN A 27 1.66 -19.73 -28.42
C GLN A 27 2.39 -18.43 -28.79
N ARG A 28 3.25 -17.94 -27.89
CA ARG A 28 4.07 -16.74 -28.07
C ARG A 28 5.51 -16.98 -27.62
N SER A 29 6.39 -16.08 -28.02
CA SER A 29 7.76 -16.07 -27.53
C SER A 29 7.82 -15.52 -26.10
N ARG A 30 8.81 -15.96 -25.33
CA ARG A 30 9.12 -15.40 -24.01
C ARG A 30 9.28 -13.87 -24.05
N PHE A 31 9.91 -13.34 -25.10
CA PHE A 31 10.05 -11.89 -25.28
C PHE A 31 8.70 -11.18 -25.37
N THR A 32 7.72 -11.77 -26.06
CA THR A 32 6.38 -11.21 -26.17
C THR A 32 5.68 -11.19 -24.80
N LEU A 33 5.81 -12.27 -24.02
CA LEU A 33 5.27 -12.34 -22.66
C LEU A 33 5.92 -11.28 -21.76
N ASN A 34 7.24 -11.10 -21.85
CA ASN A 34 7.95 -10.06 -21.12
C ASN A 34 7.42 -8.67 -21.47
N ASN A 35 7.19 -8.37 -22.74
CA ASN A 35 6.60 -7.10 -23.15
C ASN A 35 5.19 -6.90 -22.57
N TRP A 36 4.37 -7.95 -22.53
CA TRP A 36 3.05 -7.88 -21.90
C TRP A 36 3.13 -7.57 -20.41
N LYS A 37 4.11 -8.09 -19.67
CA LYS A 37 4.26 -7.77 -18.24
C LYS A 37 4.51 -6.29 -17.97
N HIS A 38 5.02 -5.55 -18.95
CA HIS A 38 5.27 -4.12 -18.87
C HIS A 38 4.13 -3.26 -19.46
N ASP A 39 3.13 -3.88 -20.09
CA ASP A 39 1.95 -3.22 -20.66
C ASP A 39 0.96 -2.84 -19.54
N GLU A 40 0.52 -1.58 -19.51
CA GLU A 40 -0.33 -1.05 -18.43
C GLU A 40 -1.68 -1.77 -18.34
N LEU A 41 -2.30 -2.06 -19.49
CA LEU A 41 -3.59 -2.75 -19.55
C LEU A 41 -3.45 -4.20 -19.10
N PHE A 42 -2.30 -4.83 -19.38
CA PHE A 42 -1.96 -6.16 -18.86
C PHE A 42 -1.78 -6.18 -17.35
N ARG A 43 -1.03 -5.22 -16.79
CA ARG A 43 -0.84 -5.09 -15.33
C ARG A 43 -2.15 -4.79 -14.61
N ALA A 44 -3.01 -3.96 -15.19
CA ALA A 44 -4.33 -3.68 -14.65
C ALA A 44 -5.20 -4.95 -14.59
N ALA A 45 -5.20 -5.76 -15.65
CA ALA A 45 -5.93 -7.02 -15.66
C ALA A 45 -5.37 -8.04 -14.67
N GLN A 46 -4.05 -8.12 -14.49
CA GLN A 46 -3.45 -8.97 -13.45
C GLN A 46 -3.95 -8.58 -12.05
N LYS A 47 -3.96 -7.28 -11.73
CA LYS A 47 -4.47 -6.79 -10.44
C LYS A 47 -5.96 -7.09 -10.25
N GLN A 48 -6.77 -6.92 -11.31
CA GLN A 48 -8.19 -7.25 -11.26
C GLN A 48 -8.42 -8.75 -11.05
N TYR A 49 -7.70 -9.59 -11.80
CA TYR A 49 -7.80 -11.05 -11.67
C TYR A 49 -7.36 -11.52 -10.29
N GLN A 50 -6.25 -11.01 -9.76
CA GLN A 50 -5.81 -11.25 -8.37
C GLN A 50 -6.91 -10.94 -7.37
N SER A 51 -7.56 -9.77 -7.48
CA SER A 51 -8.65 -9.40 -6.58
C SER A 51 -9.85 -10.35 -6.68
N LEU A 52 -10.20 -10.80 -7.89
CA LEU A 52 -11.32 -11.71 -8.12
C LEU A 52 -11.05 -13.12 -7.57
N VAL A 53 -9.88 -13.71 -7.88
CA VAL A 53 -9.54 -15.06 -7.42
C VAL A 53 -9.37 -15.10 -5.91
N VAL A 54 -8.77 -14.07 -5.30
CA VAL A 54 -8.69 -13.95 -3.83
C VAL A 54 -10.09 -13.95 -3.20
N LYS A 55 -11.04 -13.21 -3.79
CA LYS A 55 -12.43 -13.14 -3.30
C LYS A 55 -13.19 -14.45 -3.48
N ILE A 56 -12.98 -15.19 -4.56
CA ILE A 56 -13.84 -16.34 -4.88
C ILE A 56 -13.23 -17.64 -4.35
N ASP A 57 -11.99 -17.94 -4.73
CA ASP A 57 -11.37 -19.24 -4.49
C ASP A 57 -10.63 -19.31 -3.16
N TYR A 58 -9.84 -18.28 -2.85
CA TYR A 58 -9.07 -18.26 -1.61
C TYR A 58 -9.94 -17.98 -0.40
N GLN A 59 -11.01 -17.19 -0.52
CA GLN A 59 -11.95 -16.97 0.57
C GLN A 59 -12.53 -18.30 1.08
N SER A 60 -13.02 -19.13 0.17
CA SER A 60 -13.60 -20.43 0.51
C SER A 60 -12.56 -21.37 1.14
N LYS A 61 -11.34 -21.42 0.60
CA LYS A 61 -10.23 -22.22 1.15
C LYS A 61 -9.79 -21.72 2.53
N ALA A 62 -9.71 -20.41 2.74
CA ALA A 62 -9.32 -19.79 4.01
C ALA A 62 -10.35 -20.08 5.10
N VAL A 63 -11.66 -19.97 4.80
CA VAL A 63 -12.73 -20.30 5.75
C VAL A 63 -12.68 -21.79 6.13
N LYS A 64 -12.50 -22.69 5.16
CA LYS A 64 -12.31 -24.12 5.44
C LYS A 64 -11.09 -24.36 6.34
N LYS A 65 -9.98 -23.68 6.06
CA LYS A 65 -8.77 -23.81 6.86
C LYS A 65 -8.96 -23.32 8.30
N LEU A 66 -9.63 -22.19 8.50
CA LEU A 66 -9.97 -21.69 9.84
C LEU A 66 -10.81 -22.71 10.63
N LYS A 67 -11.76 -23.39 9.98
CA LYS A 67 -12.53 -24.48 10.60
C LYS A 67 -11.62 -25.63 11.02
N GLU A 68 -10.71 -26.09 10.15
CA GLU A 68 -9.76 -27.17 10.50
C GLU A 68 -8.83 -26.79 11.66
N LEU A 69 -8.43 -25.52 11.75
CA LEU A 69 -7.53 -25.04 12.81
C LEU A 69 -8.20 -24.98 14.19
N LEU A 70 -9.52 -25.14 14.29
CA LEU A 70 -10.21 -25.34 15.56
C LEU A 70 -9.78 -26.62 16.27
N ASP A 71 -9.31 -27.62 15.51
CA ASP A 71 -8.83 -28.90 16.02
C ASP A 71 -7.28 -28.98 16.03
N ALA A 72 -6.59 -27.85 15.87
CA ALA A 72 -5.13 -27.80 15.86
C ALA A 72 -4.55 -28.26 17.21
N LYS A 73 -3.35 -28.86 17.22
CA LYS A 73 -2.71 -29.30 18.49
C LYS A 73 -2.40 -28.16 19.46
N SER A 74 -2.26 -26.93 18.96
CA SER A 74 -1.93 -25.76 19.78
C SER A 74 -3.19 -25.03 20.21
N GLU A 75 -3.43 -24.95 21.52
CA GLU A 75 -4.56 -24.23 22.11
C GLU A 75 -4.60 -22.75 21.67
N MET A 76 -3.44 -22.11 21.50
CA MET A 76 -3.36 -20.73 21.01
C MET A 76 -3.89 -20.60 19.57
N VAL A 77 -3.56 -21.56 18.70
CA VAL A 77 -4.04 -21.57 17.31
C VAL A 77 -5.54 -21.85 17.25
N GLN A 78 -6.04 -22.73 18.11
CA GLN A 78 -7.49 -22.97 18.25
C GLN A 78 -8.21 -21.70 18.68
N LEU A 79 -7.72 -21.02 19.73
CA LEU A 79 -8.30 -19.77 20.24
C LEU A 79 -8.31 -18.67 19.18
N GLN A 80 -7.21 -18.48 18.46
CA GLN A 80 -7.10 -17.48 17.39
C GLN A 80 -8.07 -17.77 16.24
N SER A 81 -8.21 -19.05 15.87
CA SER A 81 -9.13 -19.48 14.81
C SER A 81 -10.58 -19.26 15.23
N ALA A 82 -10.96 -19.66 16.45
CA ALA A 82 -12.28 -19.43 17.01
C ALA A 82 -12.61 -17.93 17.10
N THR A 83 -11.68 -17.12 17.61
CA THR A 83 -11.81 -15.67 17.69
C THR A 83 -12.04 -15.05 16.31
N THR A 84 -11.24 -15.46 15.31
CA THR A 84 -11.36 -14.95 13.94
C THR A 84 -12.71 -15.29 13.32
N ILE A 85 -13.20 -16.51 13.51
CA ILE A 85 -14.53 -16.93 13.04
C ILE A 85 -15.63 -16.10 13.68
N LEU A 86 -15.57 -15.87 15.00
CA LEU A 86 -16.56 -15.06 15.71
C LEU A 86 -16.52 -13.58 15.27
N LYS A 87 -15.34 -13.02 15.00
CA LYS A 87 -15.19 -11.67 14.42
C LYS A 87 -15.85 -11.58 13.04
N MET A 88 -15.60 -12.55 12.17
CA MET A 88 -16.23 -12.62 10.85
C MET A 88 -17.76 -12.77 10.93
N ALA A 89 -18.25 -13.50 11.95
CA ALA A 89 -19.68 -13.64 12.22
C ALA A 89 -20.32 -12.38 12.86
N GLY A 90 -19.54 -11.32 13.11
CA GLY A 90 -20.00 -10.11 13.77
C GLY A 90 -20.29 -10.29 15.27
N MET A 91 -19.91 -11.42 15.86
CA MET A 91 -20.12 -11.74 17.28
C MET A 91 -19.04 -11.14 18.17
N LEU A 92 -17.85 -10.91 17.63
CA LEU A 92 -16.79 -10.13 18.25
C LEU A 92 -16.61 -8.88 17.41
N SER A 93 -17.27 -7.79 17.81
CA SER A 93 -16.97 -6.48 17.23
C SER A 93 -15.56 -6.09 17.67
N ASP A 94 -14.69 -5.68 16.75
CA ASP A 94 -13.44 -4.99 17.08
C ASP A 94 -13.77 -3.58 17.57
N ASN A 95 -14.57 -3.46 18.64
CA ASN A 95 -14.98 -2.22 19.29
C ASN A 95 -15.34 -1.05 18.35
N ASP A 96 -15.99 -1.27 17.20
CA ASP A 96 -16.59 -0.17 16.46
C ASP A 96 -17.99 0.10 17.03
N THR A 97 -18.04 0.64 18.25
CA THR A 97 -19.22 1.40 18.66
C THR A 97 -19.21 2.73 17.91
N PRO A 98 -20.38 3.32 17.61
CA PRO A 98 -20.47 4.63 16.98
C PRO A 98 -19.61 5.70 17.69
N GLU A 99 -19.46 5.61 19.01
CA GLU A 99 -18.62 6.53 19.78
C GLU A 99 -17.13 6.38 19.46
N LEU A 100 -16.61 5.17 19.30
CA LEU A 100 -15.19 4.97 18.99
C LEU A 100 -14.87 5.40 17.56
N THR A 101 -15.76 5.13 16.60
CA THR A 101 -15.61 5.64 15.23
C THR A 101 -15.61 7.16 15.22
N GLN A 102 -16.50 7.81 15.98
CA GLN A 102 -16.52 9.25 16.12
C GLN A 102 -15.24 9.79 16.78
N ALA A 103 -14.69 9.09 17.78
CA ALA A 103 -13.42 9.46 18.42
C ALA A 103 -12.22 9.34 17.46
N LYS A 104 -12.15 8.26 16.66
CA LYS A 104 -11.13 8.07 15.62
C LYS A 104 -11.18 9.19 14.57
N VAL A 105 -12.40 9.57 14.13
CA VAL A 105 -12.60 10.69 13.19
C VAL A 105 -12.19 12.03 13.82
N ARG A 106 -12.58 12.30 15.08
CA ARG A 106 -12.16 13.51 15.79
C ARG A 106 -10.65 13.61 15.94
N LYS A 107 -9.97 12.50 16.24
CA LYS A 107 -8.51 12.43 16.33
C LYS A 107 -7.87 12.71 14.97
N ALA A 108 -8.30 12.03 13.92
CA ALA A 108 -7.80 12.27 12.56
C ALA A 108 -7.98 13.73 12.13
N ASN A 109 -9.11 14.35 12.45
CA ASN A 109 -9.36 15.77 12.18
C ASN A 109 -8.51 16.71 13.05
N ALA A 110 -8.15 16.33 14.28
CA ALA A 110 -7.23 17.10 15.10
C ALA A 110 -5.80 17.00 14.56
N ASP A 111 -5.36 15.80 14.21
CA ASP A 111 -4.04 15.53 13.65
C ASP A 111 -3.87 16.26 12.29
N ALA A 112 -4.90 16.26 11.44
CA ALA A 112 -4.93 17.04 10.20
C ALA A 112 -4.79 18.55 10.44
N ARG A 113 -5.53 19.10 11.42
CA ARG A 113 -5.42 20.53 11.77
C ARG A 113 -4.05 20.90 12.32
N VAL A 114 -3.42 20.02 13.10
CA VAL A 114 -2.06 20.22 13.60
C VAL A 114 -1.05 20.18 12.45
N ALA A 115 -1.21 19.25 11.50
CA ALA A 115 -0.37 19.18 10.31
C ALA A 115 -0.51 20.43 9.43
N GLU A 116 -1.73 20.92 9.23
CA GLU A 116 -2.02 22.13 8.46
C GLU A 116 -1.46 23.39 9.14
N ALA A 117 -1.63 23.51 10.46
CA ALA A 117 -1.05 24.62 11.22
C ALA A 117 0.49 24.60 11.18
N ARG A 118 1.10 23.42 11.24
CA ARG A 118 2.56 23.26 11.07
C ARG A 118 3.01 23.62 9.67
N ALA A 119 2.29 23.20 8.63
CA ALA A 119 2.60 23.54 7.25
C ALA A 119 2.51 25.06 7.03
N LYS A 120 1.45 25.70 7.52
CA LYS A 120 1.26 27.14 7.42
C LYS A 120 2.33 27.92 8.19
N ALA A 121 2.70 27.48 9.39
CA ALA A 121 3.80 28.10 10.14
C ALA A 121 5.15 27.95 9.40
N LEU A 122 5.36 26.89 8.64
CA LEU A 122 6.56 26.73 7.81
C LEU A 122 6.53 27.61 6.56
N GLU A 123 5.37 27.84 5.95
CA GLU A 123 5.19 28.80 4.85
C GLU A 123 5.39 30.25 5.31
N ASP A 124 4.76 30.65 6.42
CA ASP A 124 4.84 32.01 6.96
C ASP A 124 6.26 32.36 7.44
N ASN A 125 6.99 31.42 8.06
CA ASN A 125 8.38 31.64 8.49
C ASN A 125 9.42 31.43 7.38
N GLY A 126 9.06 30.81 6.25
CA GLY A 126 10.00 30.58 5.14
C GLY A 126 10.50 31.88 4.51
N ALA A 127 9.61 32.87 4.38
CA ALA A 127 9.96 34.19 3.84
C ALA A 127 10.86 35.01 4.78
N ASP A 128 10.61 34.97 6.09
CA ASP A 128 11.40 35.70 7.08
C ASP A 128 12.81 35.11 7.24
N VAL A 129 12.97 33.80 7.06
CA VAL A 129 14.28 33.12 7.12
C VAL A 129 15.12 33.43 5.88
N GLU A 130 14.53 33.47 4.67
CA GLU A 130 15.26 33.88 3.47
C GLU A 130 15.79 35.32 3.57
N VAL A 131 14.97 36.25 4.05
CA VAL A 131 15.37 37.65 4.25
C VAL A 131 16.48 37.77 5.30
N LEU A 132 16.44 36.96 6.36
CA LEU A 132 17.49 36.96 7.39
C LEU A 132 18.82 36.39 6.87
N ILE A 133 18.77 35.33 6.06
CA ILE A 133 19.95 34.72 5.43
C ILE A 133 20.59 35.70 4.45
N ASP A 134 19.80 36.37 3.61
CA ASP A 134 20.30 37.37 2.65
C ASP A 134 20.99 38.55 3.37
N LYS A 135 20.39 39.01 4.48
CA LYS A 135 20.96 40.07 5.31
C LYS A 135 22.26 39.65 6.02
N MET A 136 22.37 38.38 6.41
CA MET A 136 23.62 37.85 6.98
C MET A 136 24.70 37.69 5.91
N LEU A 137 24.35 37.22 4.71
CA LEU A 137 25.27 37.02 3.61
C LEU A 137 25.88 38.35 3.15
N THR A 138 25.04 39.36 2.93
CA THR A 138 25.47 40.74 2.61
C THR A 138 26.37 41.35 3.70
N THR A 139 26.07 41.09 4.98
CA THR A 139 26.91 41.58 6.09
C THR A 139 28.29 40.90 6.12
N ILE A 140 28.36 39.61 5.76
CA ILE A 140 29.63 38.87 5.67
C ILE A 140 30.44 39.39 4.47
N GLU A 141 29.82 39.56 3.31
CA GLU A 141 30.47 40.12 2.11
C GLU A 141 31.05 41.52 2.37
N HIS A 142 30.33 42.37 3.09
CA HIS A 142 30.83 43.69 3.48
C HIS A 142 32.03 43.61 4.43
N LYS A 143 32.03 42.69 5.40
CA LYS A 143 33.16 42.50 6.32
C LYS A 143 34.40 41.93 5.63
N ASP A 144 34.24 40.97 4.73
CA ASP A 144 35.35 40.42 3.93
C ASP A 144 35.94 41.47 2.99
N SER A 145 35.13 42.41 2.50
CA SER A 145 35.58 43.52 1.65
C SER A 145 36.38 44.58 2.44
N GLU A 146 36.03 44.81 3.71
CA GLU A 146 36.74 45.72 4.61
C GLU A 146 38.06 45.12 5.14
N GLU A 147 38.12 43.80 5.37
CA GLU A 147 39.35 43.11 5.80
C GLU A 147 40.40 42.99 4.68
N ASN A 148 39.99 42.87 3.40
CA ASN A 148 40.90 42.75 2.26
C ASN A 148 41.38 44.10 1.66
N ALA A 149 40.91 45.24 2.20
CA ALA A 149 41.28 46.58 1.73
C ALA A 149 42.36 47.27 2.59
N ASN A 150 42.90 46.58 3.62
CA ASN A 150 43.98 47.05 4.49
C ASN A 150 45.30 46.31 4.24
#